data_AF-A0A2W7AFD1-F1
#
_entry.id   AF-A0A2W7AFD1-F1
#
_cell.length_a   1.000
_cell.length_b   1.000
_cell.length_c   1.000
_cell.angle_alpha   90.00
_cell.angle_beta   90.00
_cell.angle_gamma   90.00
#
_symmetry.space_group_name_H-M   'P 1'
#
loop_
_entity.id
_entity.type
_entity.pdbx_description
1 polymer ?
#
loop_
_entity_poly.entity_id
_entity_poly.type
_entity_poly.pdbx_seq_one_letter_code
_entity_poly.pdbx_strand_id
1 'polypeptide(L)'
;MVLKFGNDRDELYQWWRNHGEEWTKELRQVCIDRRNIRHDWQFTKEQKELLNQYYAANLLLVECMNRSYVSKQVREEIESTMLLPSKK
;
A
#
# COMPACT_ATOMS: atom_id res chain seq x y z
N MET A 1 -1.75 2.94 -23.60
CA MET A 1 -3.05 3.46 -24.06
C MET A 1 -3.43 4.65 -23.18
N VAL A 2 -3.67 5.84 -23.73
CA VAL A 2 -4.17 7.00 -22.95
C VAL A 2 -5.67 7.05 -23.13
N LEU A 3 -6.42 6.89 -22.04
CA LEU A 3 -7.87 6.96 -22.06
C LEU A 3 -8.29 8.43 -22.25
N LYS A 4 -8.87 8.73 -23.41
CA LYS A 4 -9.57 9.99 -23.65
C LYS A 4 -11.06 9.66 -23.71
N PHE A 5 -11.77 9.91 -22.61
CA PHE A 5 -13.22 9.89 -22.61
C PHE A 5 -13.72 11.30 -22.88
N GLY A 6 -14.76 11.44 -23.70
CA GLY A 6 -15.57 12.65 -23.69
C GLY A 6 -16.22 12.83 -22.32
N ASN A 7 -16.84 13.98 -22.07
CA ASN A 7 -17.51 14.26 -20.79
C ASN A 7 -18.84 13.49 -20.62
N ASP A 8 -19.02 12.39 -21.37
CA ASP A 8 -20.22 11.57 -21.39
C ASP A 8 -20.06 10.37 -20.46
N ARG A 9 -20.92 10.29 -19.45
CA ARG A 9 -20.94 9.20 -18.47
C ARG A 9 -21.36 7.87 -19.09
N ASP A 10 -22.18 7.89 -20.13
CA ASP A 10 -22.66 6.67 -20.77
C ASP A 10 -21.53 6.03 -21.59
N GLU A 11 -20.72 6.84 -22.28
CA GLU A 11 -19.52 6.38 -22.98
C GLU A 11 -18.50 5.75 -22.02
N LEU A 12 -18.24 6.42 -20.88
CA LEU A 12 -17.34 5.89 -19.86
C LEU A 12 -17.85 4.56 -19.29
N TYR A 13 -19.16 4.46 -19.01
CA TYR A 13 -19.78 3.25 -18.50
C TYR A 13 -19.68 2.09 -19.50
N GLN A 14 -20.00 2.32 -20.78
CA GLN A 14 -19.89 1.29 -21.82
C GLN A 14 -18.45 0.86 -22.03
N TRP A 15 -17.50 1.81 -22.02
CA TRP A 15 -16.10 1.47 -22.12
C TRP A 15 -15.64 0.61 -20.94
N TRP A 16 -15.99 1.00 -19.71
CA TRP A 16 -15.63 0.24 -18.51
C TRP A 16 -16.24 -1.16 -18.53
N ARG A 17 -17.49 -1.30 -18.96
CA ARG A 17 -18.14 -2.61 -19.12
C ARG A 17 -17.39 -3.50 -20.10
N ASN A 18 -16.89 -2.94 -21.20
CA ASN A 18 -16.30 -3.71 -22.30
C ASN A 18 -14.78 -3.96 -22.13
N HIS A 19 -14.04 -3.05 -21.50
CA HIS A 19 -12.56 -3.08 -21.45
C HIS A 19 -11.99 -3.01 -20.05
N GLY A 20 -12.82 -2.75 -19.04
CA GLY A 20 -12.37 -2.47 -17.68
C GLY A 20 -11.58 -3.61 -17.04
N GLU A 21 -11.98 -4.85 -17.29
CA GLU A 21 -11.29 -6.03 -16.77
C GLU A 21 -9.87 -6.15 -17.33
N GLU A 22 -9.72 -6.09 -18.65
CA GLU A 22 -8.42 -6.17 -19.34
C GLU A 22 -7.51 -5.00 -18.93
N TRP A 23 -8.03 -3.78 -18.97
CA TRP A 23 -7.29 -2.59 -18.55
C TRP A 23 -6.81 -2.69 -17.09
N THR A 24 -7.67 -3.22 -16.21
CA THR A 24 -7.33 -3.42 -14.79
C THR A 24 -6.21 -4.45 -14.62
N LYS A 25 -6.15 -5.49 -15.47
CA LYS A 25 -5.07 -6.49 -15.47
C LYS A 25 -3.76 -5.88 -15.98
N GLU A 26 -3.78 -5.14 -17.08
CA GLU A 26 -2.60 -4.44 -17.59
C GLU A 26 -2.03 -3.45 -16.56
N LEU A 27 -2.90 -2.64 -15.94
CA LEU A 27 -2.49 -1.73 -14.89
C LEU A 27 -1.89 -2.49 -13.70
N ARG A 28 -2.43 -3.67 -13.35
CA ARG A 28 -1.85 -4.50 -12.29
C ARG A 28 -0.42 -4.88 -12.62
N GLN A 29 -0.19 -5.33 -13.85
CA GLN A 29 1.12 -5.77 -14.32
C GLN A 29 2.12 -4.62 -14.26
N VAL A 30 1.75 -3.43 -14.74
CA VAL A 30 2.61 -2.24 -14.66
C VAL A 30 2.91 -1.87 -13.20
N CYS A 31 1.93 -1.94 -12.30
CA CYS A 31 2.13 -1.70 -10.87
C CYS A 31 3.08 -2.71 -10.23
N ILE A 32 2.95 -3.99 -10.58
CA ILE A 32 3.85 -5.05 -10.09
C ILE A 32 5.27 -4.82 -10.61
N ASP A 33 5.43 -4.64 -11.92
CA ASP A 33 6.74 -4.59 -12.57
C ASP A 33 7.52 -3.32 -12.25
N ARG A 34 6.83 -2.17 -12.16
CA ARG A 34 7.49 -0.87 -12.03
C ARG A 34 7.50 -0.33 -10.61
N ARG A 35 6.57 -0.78 -9.76
CA ARG A 35 6.39 -0.23 -8.40
C ARG A 35 6.41 -1.30 -7.32
N ASN A 36 6.43 -2.59 -7.68
CA ASN A 36 6.39 -3.70 -6.74
C ASN A 36 5.16 -3.66 -5.79
N ILE A 37 4.02 -3.18 -6.30
CA ILE A 37 2.76 -3.08 -5.54
C ILE A 37 1.66 -3.91 -6.22
N ARG A 38 0.58 -4.21 -5.49
CA ARG A 38 -0.62 -4.92 -5.99
C ARG A 38 -0.42 -6.41 -6.30
N HIS A 39 0.66 -6.99 -5.79
CA HIS A 39 0.87 -8.44 -5.75
C HIS A 39 -0.28 -9.17 -5.07
N ASP A 40 -0.55 -10.38 -5.56
CA ASP A 40 -1.42 -11.31 -4.84
C ASP A 40 -0.60 -12.10 -3.84
N TRP A 41 -0.42 -11.57 -2.64
CA TRP A 41 0.41 -12.21 -1.62
C TRP A 41 -0.22 -13.48 -1.01
N GLN A 42 -1.50 -13.76 -1.30
CA GLN A 42 -2.23 -14.93 -0.80
C GLN A 42 -2.13 -15.11 0.73
N PHE A 43 -2.09 -14.00 1.48
CA PHE A 43 -1.99 -14.06 2.94
C PHE A 43 -3.23 -14.70 3.57
N THR A 44 -2.99 -15.55 4.58
CA THR A 44 -4.05 -16.05 5.45
C THR A 44 -4.65 -14.91 6.28
N LYS A 45 -5.79 -15.15 6.92
CA LYS A 45 -6.43 -14.17 7.81
C LYS A 45 -5.48 -13.79 8.95
N GLU A 46 -4.81 -14.78 9.54
CA GLU A 46 -3.87 -14.63 10.65
C GLU A 46 -2.65 -13.81 10.23
N GLN A 47 -2.12 -14.05 9.02
CA GLN A 47 -1.00 -13.26 8.48
C GLN A 47 -1.39 -11.80 8.24
N LYS A 48 -2.60 -11.53 7.72
CA LYS A 48 -3.11 -10.16 7.56
C LYS A 48 -3.26 -9.46 8.91
N GLU A 49 -3.79 -10.17 9.90
CA GLU A 49 -3.94 -9.64 11.26
C GLU A 49 -2.59 -9.31 11.89
N LEU A 50 -1.60 -10.19 11.73
CA LEU A 50 -0.24 -9.94 12.21
C LEU A 50 0.39 -8.70 11.56
N LEU A 51 0.20 -8.52 10.24
CA LEU A 51 0.66 -7.33 9.53
C LEU A 51 -0.04 -6.05 10.01
N ASN A 52 -1.34 -6.11 10.30
CA ASN A 52 -2.09 -4.99 10.86
C ASN A 52 -1.57 -4.61 12.26
N GLN A 53 -1.31 -5.59 13.12
CA GLN A 53 -0.74 -5.36 14.45
C GLN A 53 0.65 -4.74 14.37
N TYR A 54 1.50 -5.27 13.48
CA TYR A 54 2.82 -4.72 13.23
C TYR A 54 2.76 -3.27 12.74
N TYR A 55 1.86 -2.96 11.80
CA TYR A 55 1.61 -1.60 11.34
C TYR A 55 1.12 -0.68 12.48
N ALA A 56 0.15 -1.13 13.26
CA ALA A 56 -0.42 -0.35 14.36
C ALA A 56 0.63 -0.03 15.44
N ALA A 57 1.50 -0.98 15.78
CA ALA A 57 2.60 -0.75 16.72
C ALA A 57 3.60 0.30 16.19
N ASN A 58 3.97 0.24 14.91
CA ASN A 58 4.83 1.25 14.29
C ASN A 58 4.15 2.62 14.26
N LEU A 59 2.86 2.69 13.92
CA LEU A 59 2.10 3.94 13.94
C LEU A 59 2.09 4.57 15.34
N LEU A 60 1.84 3.76 16.37
CA LEU A 60 1.85 4.20 17.76
C LEU A 60 3.21 4.80 18.16
N LEU A 61 4.32 4.19 17.73
CA LEU A 61 5.66 4.73 17.99
C LEU A 61 5.85 6.11 17.35
N VAL A 62 5.40 6.30 16.09
CA VAL A 62 5.43 7.62 15.43
C VAL A 62 4.59 8.64 16.20
N GLU A 63 3.37 8.26 16.57
CA GLU A 63 2.47 9.15 17.30
C GLU A 63 3.04 9.57 18.66
N CYS A 64 3.65 8.63 19.40
CA CYS A 64 4.34 8.91 20.65
C CYS A 64 5.50 9.88 20.43
N MET A 65 6.39 9.61 19.48
CA MET A 65 7.55 10.47 19.16
C MET A 65 7.13 11.87 18.68
N ASN A 66 5.95 12.02 18.09
CA ASN A 66 5.43 13.34 17.69
C ASN A 66 4.83 14.13 18.86
N ARG A 67 4.47 13.48 19.96
CA ARG A 67 3.79 14.10 21.12
C ARG A 67 4.68 14.27 22.34
N SER A 68 5.76 13.52 22.45
CA SER A 68 6.69 13.56 23.58
C SER A 68 8.11 13.85 23.15
N TYR A 69 8.90 14.41 24.06
CA TYR A 69 10.32 14.57 23.85
C TYR A 69 11.01 13.21 23.93
N VAL A 70 11.78 12.90 22.88
CA VAL A 70 12.68 11.75 22.79
C VAL A 70 14.02 12.30 22.34
N SER A 71 15.12 11.85 22.97
CA SER A 71 16.44 12.30 22.55
C SER A 71 16.70 11.94 21.08
N LYS A 72 17.52 12.73 20.40
CA LYS A 72 17.86 12.47 18.99
C LYS A 72 18.37 11.04 18.77
N GLN A 73 19.26 10.58 19.65
CA GLN A 73 19.81 9.22 19.60
C GLN A 73 18.71 8.15 19.69
N VAL A 74 17.81 8.25 20.67
CA VAL A 74 16.75 7.25 20.86
C VAL A 74 15.77 7.27 19.68
N ARG A 75 15.47 8.45 19.12
CA ARG A 75 14.64 8.56 17.92
C ARG A 75 15.28 7.84 16.73
N GLU A 76 16.56 8.07 16.47
CA GLU A 76 17.30 7.42 15.37
C GLU A 76 17.34 5.90 15.55
N GLU A 77 17.55 5.41 16.79
CA GLU A 77 17.49 3.98 17.11
C GLU A 77 16.11 3.38 16.80
N ILE A 78 15.02 4.03 17.24
CA ILE A 78 13.65 3.57 16.95
C ILE A 78 13.39 3.56 15.45
N GLU A 79 13.63 4.68 14.76
CA GLU A 79 13.39 4.84 13.32
C GLU A 79 14.18 3.80 12.49
N SER A 80 15.40 3.46 12.92
CA SER A 80 16.22 2.42 12.27
C SER A 80 15.62 1.01 12.33
N THR A 81 14.64 0.77 13.20
CA THR A 81 13.97 -0.53 13.37
C THR A 81 12.56 -0.58 12.76
N MET A 82 12.01 0.57 12.37
CA MET A 82 10.63 0.67 11.89
C MET A 82 10.48 0.05 10.50
N LEU A 83 9.37 -0.65 10.29
CA LEU A 83 9.01 -1.27 9.02
C LEU A 83 10.08 -2.26 8.46
N LEU A 84 10.99 -2.73 9.31
CA LEU A 84 11.94 -3.78 8.97
C LEU A 84 11.36 -5.17 9.26
N PRO A 85 11.75 -6.20 8.48
CA PRO A 85 11.41 -7.58 8.81
C PRO A 85 11.86 -7.89 10.23
N SER A 86 10.95 -8.33 11.09
CA SER A 86 11.29 -8.77 12.44
C SER A 86 12.33 -9.88 12.33
N LYS A 87 13.48 -9.73 13.01
CA LYS A 87 14.43 -10.84 13.14
C LYS A 87 13.67 -12.00 13.82
N LYS A 88 13.65 -13.16 13.16
CA LYS A 88 13.13 -14.39 13.73
C LYS A 88 13.91 -14.78 14.98
#